data_AF-A0A3D2H0L8-F1
#
_entry.id   AF-A0A3D2H0L8-F1
#
_cell.length_a   1.000
_cell.length_b   1.000
_cell.length_c   1.000
_cell.angle_alpha   90.00
_cell.angle_beta   90.00
_cell.angle_gamma   90.00
#
_symmetry.space_group_name_H-M   'P 1'
#
loop_
_entity.id
_entity.type
_entity.pdbx_description
1 polymer ?
#
loop_
_entity_poly.entity_id
_entity_poly.type
_entity_poly.pdbx_seq_one_letter_code
_entity_poly.pdbx_strand_id
1 'polypeptide(L)'
;MEWGLAIGLFAAAIAAILPGMGSAKAVGLAGETAAGVSAETPEASSKLTLLQLLPATQGIYGFVIAIVIMAKIGIMGGSGAVVPVDKALMLLAAALP
;
A
#
# COMPACT_ATOMS: atom_id res chain seq x y z
N MET A 1 20.50 -17.32 10.84
CA MET A 1 19.53 -17.51 9.75
C MET A 1 18.25 -16.68 9.95
N GLU A 2 18.30 -15.54 10.66
CA GLU A 2 17.13 -14.67 10.96
C GLU A 2 16.99 -13.48 9.99
N TRP A 3 18.08 -13.08 9.32
CA TRP A 3 18.14 -11.85 8.52
C TRP A 3 17.21 -11.84 7.30
N GLY A 4 17.01 -12.97 6.63
CA GLY A 4 16.08 -13.05 5.49
C GLY A 4 14.64 -12.78 5.89
N LEU A 5 14.23 -13.25 7.08
CA LEU A 5 12.89 -13.00 7.61
C LEU A 5 12.74 -11.52 7.99
N ALA A 6 13.73 -10.93 8.67
CA ALA A 6 13.72 -9.50 9.02
C ALA A 6 13.62 -8.60 7.77
N ILE A 7 14.41 -8.88 6.73
CA ILE A 7 14.35 -8.15 5.45
C ILE A 7 12.99 -8.34 4.77
N GLY A 8 12.45 -9.57 4.77
CA GLY A 8 11.14 -9.87 4.20
C GLY A 8 9.98 -9.14 4.90
N LEU A 9 10.01 -9.06 6.23
CA LEU A 9 9.05 -8.29 7.02
C LEU A 9 9.19 -6.79 6.76
N PHE A 10 10.42 -6.28 6.67
CA PHE A 10 10.67 -4.90 6.29
C PHE A 10 10.14 -4.59 4.89
N ALA A 11 10.34 -5.49 3.91
CA ALA A 11 9.78 -5.38 2.57
C ALA A 11 8.24 -5.31 2.59
N ALA A 12 7.57 -6.16 3.37
CA ALA A 12 6.12 -6.11 3.53
C ALA A 12 5.66 -4.78 4.17
N ALA A 13 6.39 -4.27 5.16
CA ALA A 13 6.07 -3.02 5.82
C ALA A 13 6.16 -1.82 4.85
N ILE A 14 7.24 -1.71 4.07
CA ILE A 14 7.38 -0.60 3.11
C ILE A 14 6.36 -0.70 1.97
N ALA A 15 6.01 -1.92 1.52
CA ALA A 15 4.99 -2.15 0.50
C ALA A 15 3.60 -1.66 0.94
N ALA A 16 3.30 -1.69 2.23
CA ALA A 16 2.05 -1.15 2.77
C ALA A 16 2.15 0.36 3.05
N ILE A 17 3.24 0.80 3.70
CA ILE A 17 3.37 2.17 4.22
C ILE A 17 3.52 3.18 3.10
N LEU A 18 4.41 2.95 2.12
CA LEU A 18 4.70 3.96 1.10
C LEU A 18 3.48 4.24 0.21
N PRO A 19 2.79 3.23 -0.36
CA PRO A 19 1.57 3.46 -1.13
C PRO A 19 0.42 3.97 -0.25
N GLY A 20 0.32 3.52 1.00
CA GLY A 20 -0.68 4.01 1.96
C GLY A 20 -0.54 5.50 2.26
N MET A 21 0.69 5.98 2.47
CA MET A 21 0.98 7.40 2.66
C MET A 21 0.68 8.23 1.40
N GLY A 22 1.09 7.75 0.23
CA GLY A 22 0.79 8.42 -1.05
C GLY A 22 -0.71 8.49 -1.32
N SER A 23 -1.41 7.39 -1.09
CA SER A 23 -2.87 7.27 -1.19
C SER A 23 -3.58 8.25 -0.27
N ALA A 24 -3.24 8.30 1.02
CA ALA A 24 -3.88 9.21 1.98
C ALA A 24 -3.68 10.68 1.60
N LYS A 25 -2.47 11.06 1.16
CA LYS A 25 -2.19 12.42 0.70
C LYS A 25 -3.01 12.79 -0.55
N ALA A 26 -3.08 11.89 -1.53
CA ALA A 26 -3.80 12.15 -2.77
C ALA A 26 -5.32 12.24 -2.55
N VAL A 27 -5.89 11.36 -1.70
CA VAL A 27 -7.30 11.43 -1.29
C VAL A 27 -7.59 12.75 -0.57
N GLY A 28 -6.70 13.19 0.34
CA GLY A 28 -6.83 14.47 1.04
C GLY A 28 -6.89 15.66 0.07
N LEU A 29 -5.93 15.76 -0.85
CA LEU A 29 -5.87 16.83 -1.86
C LEU A 29 -7.12 16.84 -2.77
N ALA A 30 -7.56 15.67 -3.22
CA ALA A 30 -8.77 15.55 -4.01
C ALA A 30 -10.02 15.95 -3.21
N GLY A 31 -10.06 15.62 -1.91
CA GLY A 31 -11.14 16.00 -1.00
C GLY A 31 -11.22 17.51 -0.74
N GLU A 32 -10.09 18.18 -0.52
CA GLU A 32 -10.03 19.64 -0.38
C GLU A 32 -10.57 20.34 -1.65
N THR A 33 -10.16 19.84 -2.82
CA THR A 33 -10.64 20.35 -4.12
C THR A 33 -12.13 20.08 -4.30
N ALA A 34 -12.60 18.87 -3.99
CA ALA A 34 -14.00 18.48 -4.09
C ALA A 34 -14.90 19.32 -3.17
N ALA A 35 -14.44 19.63 -1.96
CA ALA A 35 -15.15 20.48 -1.01
C ALA A 35 -15.30 21.91 -1.54
N GLY A 36 -14.24 22.49 -2.10
CA GLY A 36 -14.28 23.81 -2.72
C GLY A 36 -15.27 23.90 -3.88
N VAL A 37 -15.25 22.91 -4.80
CA VAL A 37 -16.18 22.89 -5.94
C VAL A 37 -17.62 22.62 -5.49
N SER A 38 -17.83 21.76 -4.48
CA SER A 38 -19.17 21.42 -3.99
C SER A 38 -19.86 22.60 -3.29
N ALA A 39 -19.10 23.59 -2.80
CA ALA A 39 -19.66 24.81 -2.21
C ALA A 39 -20.35 25.69 -3.26
N GLU A 40 -19.79 25.77 -4.47
CA GLU A 40 -20.33 26.57 -5.59
C GLU A 40 -21.26 25.76 -6.49
N THR A 41 -21.03 24.45 -6.61
CA THR A 41 -21.80 23.55 -7.48
C THR A 41 -22.22 22.28 -6.72
N PRO A 42 -23.28 22.35 -5.89
CA PRO A 42 -23.73 21.23 -5.06
C PRO A 42 -24.10 19.98 -5.87
N GLU A 43 -24.61 20.17 -7.09
CA GLU A 43 -25.00 19.11 -8.02
C GLU A 43 -23.84 18.19 -8.44
N ALA A 44 -22.59 18.67 -8.34
CA ALA A 44 -21.40 17.91 -8.67
C ALA A 44 -20.87 17.05 -7.50
N SER A 45 -21.36 17.26 -6.28
CA SER A 45 -20.80 16.67 -5.05
C SER A 45 -20.71 15.13 -5.09
N SER A 46 -21.73 14.45 -5.63
CA SER A 46 -21.74 12.99 -5.75
C SER A 46 -20.68 12.45 -6.72
N LYS A 47 -20.50 13.12 -7.88
CA LYS A 47 -19.45 12.77 -8.86
C LYS A 47 -18.06 13.03 -8.29
N LEU A 48 -17.87 14.15 -7.61
CA LEU A 48 -16.61 14.52 -6.98
C LEU A 48 -16.24 13.56 -5.84
N THR A 49 -17.22 13.11 -5.05
CA THR A 49 -17.03 12.07 -4.03
C THR A 49 -16.46 10.78 -4.63
N LEU A 50 -16.97 10.34 -5.78
CA LEU A 50 -16.44 9.18 -6.48
C LEU A 50 -15.02 9.44 -7.01
N LEU A 51 -14.75 10.61 -7.57
CA LEU A 51 -13.43 10.97 -8.11
C LEU A 51 -12.35 11.03 -7.02
N GLN A 52 -12.67 11.58 -5.82
CA GLN A 52 -11.71 11.62 -4.71
C GLN A 52 -11.43 10.26 -4.07
N LEU A 53 -12.25 9.24 -4.35
CA LEU A 53 -12.03 7.86 -3.90
C LEU A 53 -11.05 7.10 -4.81
N LEU A 54 -10.87 7.54 -6.07
CA LEU A 54 -9.95 6.87 -7.02
C LEU A 54 -8.50 6.74 -6.51
N PRO A 55 -7.90 7.76 -5.86
CA PRO A 55 -6.55 7.64 -5.33
C PRO A 55 -6.43 6.63 -4.17
N ALA A 56 -7.52 6.28 -3.49
CA ALA A 56 -7.52 5.31 -2.39
C ALA A 56 -7.08 3.90 -2.84
N THR A 57 -7.20 3.61 -4.14
CA THR A 57 -6.79 2.33 -4.74
C THR A 57 -5.30 2.06 -4.57
N GLN A 58 -4.44 3.09 -4.52
CA GLN A 58 -3.01 2.89 -4.30
C GLN A 58 -2.70 2.27 -2.94
N GLY A 59 -3.43 2.65 -1.89
CA GLY A 59 -3.31 2.01 -0.59
C GLY A 59 -3.69 0.53 -0.65
N ILE A 60 -4.71 0.17 -1.43
CA ILE A 60 -5.17 -1.21 -1.59
C ILE A 60 -4.11 -2.05 -2.31
N TYR A 61 -3.52 -1.54 -3.40
CA TYR A 61 -2.47 -2.27 -4.11
C TYR A 61 -1.24 -2.53 -3.22
N GLY A 62 -0.78 -1.53 -2.47
CA GLY A 62 0.32 -1.70 -1.51
C GLY A 62 0.01 -2.74 -0.43
N PHE A 63 -1.20 -2.71 0.12
CA PHE A 63 -1.64 -3.67 1.12
C PHE A 63 -1.69 -5.11 0.59
N VAL A 64 -2.20 -5.31 -0.64
CA VAL A 64 -2.23 -6.64 -1.28
C VAL A 64 -0.80 -7.14 -1.51
N ILE A 65 0.12 -6.29 -1.96
CA ILE A 65 1.53 -6.67 -2.15
C ILE A 65 2.16 -7.08 -0.82
N ALA A 66 1.91 -6.35 0.27
CA ALA A 66 2.40 -6.73 1.59
C ALA A 66 1.92 -8.13 2.03
N ILE A 67 0.64 -8.46 1.80
CA ILE A 67 0.09 -9.80 2.06
C ILE A 67 0.80 -10.85 1.21
N VAL A 68 1.02 -10.58 -0.08
CA VAL A 68 1.73 -11.51 -0.97
C VAL A 68 3.17 -11.74 -0.49
N ILE A 69 3.89 -10.70 -0.07
CA ILE A 69 5.25 -10.83 0.48
C ILE A 69 5.23 -11.68 1.74
N MET A 70 4.29 -11.42 2.67
CA MET A 70 4.11 -12.21 3.90
C MET A 70 3.84 -13.69 3.60
N ALA A 71 3.01 -13.99 2.59
CA ALA A 71 2.80 -15.37 2.14
C ALA A 71 4.08 -16.00 1.57
N LYS A 72 4.87 -15.25 0.79
CA LYS A 72 6.13 -15.73 0.17
C LYS A 72 7.23 -16.03 1.19
N ILE A 73 7.26 -15.33 2.32
CA ILE A 73 8.23 -15.57 3.41
C ILE A 73 7.75 -16.61 4.44
N GLY A 74 6.58 -17.22 4.23
CA GLY A 74 6.11 -18.38 5.00
C GLY A 74 5.40 -18.06 6.32
N ILE A 75 5.32 -16.79 6.73
CA ILE A 75 4.74 -16.43 8.04
C ILE A 75 3.23 -16.68 8.13
N MET A 76 2.51 -16.66 7.00
CA MET A 76 1.06 -16.92 6.98
C MET A 76 0.71 -18.40 7.15
N GLY A 77 1.66 -19.31 6.90
CA GLY A 77 1.45 -20.76 6.96
C GLY A 77 2.01 -21.43 8.22
N GLY A 78 2.64 -20.68 9.13
CA GLY A 78 3.24 -21.21 10.36
C GLY A 78 4.46 -22.12 10.15
N SER A 79 4.94 -22.29 8.92
CA SER A 79 6.21 -22.94 8.68
C SER A 79 7.32 -21.95 9.02
N GLY A 80 8.21 -22.32 9.95
CA GLY A 80 9.45 -21.59 10.22
C GLY A 80 10.41 -21.68 9.03
N ALA A 81 9.98 -21.16 7.88
CA ALA A 81 10.69 -21.25 6.63
C ALA A 81 11.97 -20.41 6.76
N VAL A 82 13.11 -21.05 6.56
CA VAL A 82 14.37 -20.34 6.38
C VAL A 82 14.23 -19.52 5.10
N VAL A 83 14.18 -18.20 5.25
CA VAL A 83 14.11 -17.27 4.11
C VAL A 83 15.54 -17.00 3.63
N PRO A 84 15.91 -17.42 2.41
CA PRO A 84 17.18 -17.07 1.82
C PRO A 84 17.32 -15.54 1.65
N VAL A 85 18.49 -14.99 1.94
CA VAL A 85 18.72 -13.53 1.93
C VAL A 85 18.58 -12.94 0.53
N ASP A 86 19.03 -13.66 -0.49
CA ASP A 86 18.83 -13.33 -1.91
C ASP A 86 17.34 -13.16 -2.24
N LYS A 87 16.49 -14.09 -1.84
CA LYS A 87 15.03 -13.97 -2.03
C LYS A 87 14.45 -12.79 -1.27
N ALA A 88 14.88 -12.55 -0.04
CA ALA A 88 14.41 -11.43 0.75
C ALA A 88 14.76 -10.07 0.12
N LEU A 89 15.98 -9.95 -0.44
CA LEU A 89 16.40 -8.76 -1.17
C LEU A 89 15.63 -8.55 -2.47
N MET A 90 15.29 -9.62 -3.19
CA MET A 90 14.41 -9.53 -4.37
C MET A 90 13.01 -9.03 -4.00
N LEU A 91 12.45 -9.52 -2.89
CA LEU A 91 11.15 -9.06 -2.39
C LEU A 91 11.20 -7.60 -1.92
N LEU A 92 12.31 -7.19 -1.30
CA LEU A 92 12.54 -5.79 -0.93
C LEU A 92 12.59 -4.87 -2.16
N ALA A 93 13.33 -5.28 -3.20
CA ALA A 93 13.38 -4.53 -4.46
C ALA A 93 12.00 -4.45 -5.13
N ALA A 94 11.20 -5.52 -5.08
CA ALA A 94 9.84 -5.54 -5.62
C ALA A 94 8.84 -4.71 -4.79
N ALA A 95 9.15 -4.42 -3.53
CA ALA A 95 8.31 -3.61 -2.64
C ALA A 95 8.54 -2.10 -2.78
N LEU A 96 9.60 -1.69 -3.49
CA LEU A 96 9.89 -0.30 -3.79
C LEU A 96 9.15 0.14 -5.07
N PRO A 97 8.63 1.38 -5.11
CA PRO A 97 7.96 1.94 -6.28
C PRO A 97 8.92 2.21 -7.46
#